data_AF-A0A2R5FJB1-F1
#
_entry.id   AF-A0A2R5FJB1-F1
#
_cell.length_a   1.000
_cell.length_b   1.000
_cell.length_c   1.000
_cell.angle_alpha   90.00
_cell.angle_beta   90.00
_cell.angle_gamma   90.00
#
_symmetry.space_group_name_H-M   'P 1'
#
loop_
_entity.id
_entity.type
_entity.pdbx_description
1 polymer ?
#
loop_
_entity_poly.entity_id
_entity_poly.type
_entity_poly.pdbx_seq_one_letter_code
_entity_poly.pdbx_strand_id
1 'polypeptide(L)'
;MAGGATIVNREIGSGSRMLLEQTLQKEQIPFDAVQGFDNILKTHQDVAQAVVRGVADAGMSTASVATAFGLGFIPLHQSRYDLVILKEYLEEAPVQQLLSTLGHRMVHSQFEILGGYDISKIGEVVAVTTCNTNRSNLQSRHLQTRIKCNYNCASARIKCNVPLDYLQPTCNHRFEPGLNAIS
;
A
#
# COMPACT_ATOMS: atom_id res chain seq x y z
N MET A 1 -24.90 23.68 -8.42
CA MET A 1 -23.75 23.49 -9.32
C MET A 1 -22.89 22.40 -8.72
N ALA A 2 -22.88 21.20 -9.32
CA ALA A 2 -22.03 20.11 -8.86
C ALA A 2 -20.64 20.32 -9.50
N GLY A 3 -19.77 21.04 -8.81
CA GLY A 3 -18.37 21.18 -9.20
C GLY A 3 -17.67 19.82 -9.12
N GLY A 4 -16.78 19.54 -10.08
CA GLY A 4 -15.96 18.34 -10.06
C GLY A 4 -15.06 18.29 -8.82
N ALA A 5 -14.66 17.08 -8.40
CA ALA A 5 -13.75 16.92 -7.26
C ALA A 5 -12.33 17.30 -7.66
N THR A 6 -11.68 18.14 -6.85
CA THR A 6 -10.26 18.52 -6.97
C THR A 6 -9.39 17.52 -6.22
N ILE A 7 -8.29 17.09 -6.82
CA ILE A 7 -7.33 16.21 -6.18
C ILE A 7 -5.98 16.91 -5.93
N VAL A 8 -5.17 16.27 -5.08
CA VAL A 8 -3.72 16.46 -5.01
C VAL A 8 -3.02 15.12 -5.26
N ASN A 9 -1.89 15.18 -5.93
CA ASN A 9 -1.11 14.03 -6.37
C ASN A 9 0.22 13.94 -5.62
N ARG A 10 0.88 12.80 -5.73
CA ARG A 10 2.24 12.58 -5.24
C ARG A 10 3.26 12.87 -6.33
N GLU A 11 4.54 12.90 -5.95
CA GLU A 11 5.65 13.13 -6.87
C GLU A 11 5.64 12.15 -8.05
N ILE A 12 6.14 12.64 -9.20
CA ILE A 12 6.34 11.81 -10.41
C ILE A 12 7.24 10.63 -10.05
N GLY A 13 6.83 9.44 -10.48
CA GLY A 13 7.54 8.18 -10.17
C GLY A 13 7.17 7.58 -8.81
N SER A 14 6.35 8.24 -7.98
CA SER A 14 5.78 7.59 -6.80
C SER A 14 4.81 6.48 -7.21
N GLY A 15 4.83 5.35 -6.50
CA GLY A 15 3.93 4.23 -6.78
C GLY A 15 2.45 4.62 -6.69
N SER A 16 2.09 5.55 -5.80
CA SER A 16 0.75 6.12 -5.69
C SER A 16 0.31 6.89 -6.93
N ARG A 17 1.21 7.69 -7.52
CA ARG A 17 0.90 8.43 -8.75
C ARG A 17 0.84 7.50 -9.96
N MET A 18 1.77 6.57 -10.07
CA MET A 18 1.76 5.56 -11.13
C MET A 18 0.45 4.76 -11.12
N LEU A 19 -0.04 4.37 -9.93
CA LEU A 19 -1.32 3.68 -9.78
C LEU A 19 -2.49 4.54 -10.29
N LEU A 20 -2.52 5.82 -9.92
CA LEU A 20 -3.55 6.75 -10.37
C LEU A 20 -3.51 6.92 -11.90
N GLU A 21 -2.32 7.16 -12.46
CA GLU A 21 -2.09 7.29 -13.90
C GLU A 21 -2.54 6.04 -14.66
N GLN A 22 -2.14 4.86 -14.19
CA GLN A 22 -2.56 3.57 -14.77
C GLN A 22 -4.08 3.39 -14.73
N THR A 23 -4.72 3.79 -13.62
CA THR A 23 -6.17 3.69 -13.47
C THR A 23 -6.88 4.63 -14.43
N LEU A 24 -6.46 5.90 -14.51
CA LEU A 24 -7.03 6.88 -15.44
C LEU A 24 -6.84 6.46 -16.91
N GLN A 25 -5.66 5.94 -17.26
CA GLN A 25 -5.38 5.41 -18.59
C GLN A 25 -6.27 4.22 -18.94
N LYS A 26 -6.46 3.27 -18.01
CA LYS A 26 -7.33 2.11 -18.19
C LYS A 26 -8.78 2.52 -18.46
N GLU A 27 -9.26 3.53 -17.73
CA GLU A 27 -10.60 4.10 -17.89
C GLU A 27 -10.69 5.13 -19.03
N GLN A 28 -9.60 5.35 -19.78
CA GLN A 28 -9.52 6.31 -20.89
C GLN A 28 -9.88 7.75 -20.49
N ILE A 29 -9.61 8.12 -19.23
CA ILE A 29 -9.84 9.47 -18.71
C ILE A 29 -8.57 10.30 -18.94
N PRO A 30 -8.65 11.40 -19.70
CA PRO A 30 -7.53 12.34 -19.86
C PRO A 30 -7.09 12.93 -18.52
N PHE A 31 -5.79 13.07 -18.29
CA PHE A 31 -5.26 13.60 -17.03
C PHE A 31 -5.66 15.07 -16.79
N ASP A 32 -5.79 15.85 -17.87
CA ASP A 32 -6.24 17.26 -17.84
C ASP A 32 -7.74 17.40 -17.52
N ALA A 33 -8.52 16.34 -17.67
CA ALA A 33 -9.91 16.29 -17.20
C ALA A 33 -10.01 16.13 -15.67
N VAL A 34 -8.90 15.81 -14.99
CA VAL A 34 -8.85 15.66 -13.53
C VAL A 34 -8.36 16.96 -12.89
N GLN A 35 -9.26 17.65 -12.19
CA GLN A 35 -8.94 18.90 -11.54
C GLN A 35 -7.87 18.72 -10.45
N GLY A 36 -6.76 19.47 -10.54
CA GLY A 36 -5.65 19.40 -9.58
C GLY A 36 -4.69 18.23 -9.80
N PHE A 37 -4.75 17.54 -10.95
CA PHE A 37 -3.85 16.43 -11.27
C PHE A 37 -2.36 16.78 -11.11
N ASP A 38 -1.98 18.01 -11.49
CA ASP A 38 -0.61 18.52 -11.41
C ASP A 38 -0.25 19.15 -10.05
N ASN A 39 -1.17 19.16 -9.09
CA ASN A 39 -0.89 19.64 -7.74
C ASN A 39 -0.11 18.57 -6.97
N ILE A 40 1.22 18.67 -6.98
CA ILE A 40 2.12 17.65 -6.44
C ILE A 40 2.50 17.96 -4.98
N LEU A 41 2.39 16.95 -4.13
CA LEU A 41 2.85 16.94 -2.75
C LEU A 41 3.87 15.81 -2.54
N LYS A 42 4.79 15.98 -1.59
CA LYS A 42 5.94 15.08 -1.42
C LYS A 42 5.67 13.90 -0.49
N THR A 43 4.70 14.02 0.40
CA THR A 43 4.42 13.00 1.40
C THR A 43 2.94 12.65 1.47
N HIS A 44 2.64 11.44 1.95
CA HIS A 44 1.26 11.02 2.22
C HIS A 44 0.59 11.90 3.29
N GLN A 45 1.38 12.42 4.24
CA GLN A 45 0.90 13.32 5.30
C GLN A 45 0.53 14.69 4.73
N ASP A 46 1.32 15.24 3.80
CA ASP A 46 0.99 16.50 3.13
C ASP A 46 -0.33 16.38 2.36
N VAL A 47 -0.54 15.25 1.67
CA VAL A 47 -1.80 14.95 0.98
C VAL A 47 -2.98 14.95 1.95
N ALA A 48 -2.87 14.21 3.07
CA ALA A 48 -3.92 14.20 4.08
C ALA A 48 -4.18 15.59 4.67
N GLN A 49 -3.12 16.34 4.94
CA GLN A 49 -3.21 17.69 5.48
C GLN A 49 -3.90 18.65 4.50
N ALA A 50 -3.64 18.53 3.20
CA ALA A 50 -4.29 19.31 2.16
C ALA A 50 -5.81 19.03 2.11
N VAL A 51 -6.20 17.76 2.22
CA VAL A 51 -7.62 17.36 2.28
C VAL A 51 -8.29 17.87 3.55
N VAL A 52 -7.66 17.71 4.72
CA VAL A 52 -8.19 18.25 6.00
C VAL A 52 -8.39 19.77 5.95
N ARG A 53 -7.50 20.50 5.26
CA ARG A 53 -7.58 21.96 5.11
C ARG A 53 -8.54 22.42 4.02
N GLY A 54 -9.17 21.50 3.28
CA GLY A 54 -10.04 21.83 2.15
C GLY A 54 -9.31 22.42 0.95
N VAL A 55 -7.99 22.21 0.84
CA VAL A 55 -7.19 22.60 -0.34
C VAL A 55 -7.48 21.66 -1.52
N ALA A 56 -7.88 20.42 -1.24
CA ALA A 56 -8.34 19.44 -2.20
C ALA A 56 -9.44 18.56 -1.59
N ASP A 57 -10.27 17.96 -2.44
CA ASP A 57 -11.35 17.06 -2.03
C ASP A 57 -10.87 15.62 -1.81
N ALA A 58 -9.79 15.22 -2.48
CA ALA A 58 -9.20 13.89 -2.35
C ALA A 58 -7.71 13.87 -2.71
N GLY A 59 -7.03 12.78 -2.36
CA GLY A 59 -5.68 12.53 -2.82
C GLY A 59 -5.22 11.11 -2.53
N MET A 60 -4.14 10.69 -3.18
CA MET A 60 -3.56 9.36 -2.97
C MET A 60 -2.79 9.31 -1.64
N SER A 61 -3.26 8.49 -0.72
CA SER A 61 -2.61 8.28 0.58
C SER A 61 -2.67 6.82 1.02
N THR A 62 -2.11 6.55 2.20
CA THR A 62 -2.19 5.23 2.85
C THR A 62 -3.38 5.17 3.80
N ALA A 63 -3.94 3.98 4.02
CA ALA A 63 -5.00 3.78 5.01
C ALA A 63 -4.57 4.21 6.43
N SER A 64 -3.32 3.96 6.80
CA SER A 64 -2.76 4.38 8.08
C SER A 64 -2.74 5.90 8.25
N VAL A 65 -2.33 6.63 7.21
CA VAL A 65 -2.34 8.10 7.22
C VAL A 65 -3.76 8.64 7.21
N ALA A 66 -4.68 8.08 6.42
CA ALA A 66 -6.07 8.50 6.46
C ALA A 66 -6.67 8.34 7.87
N THR A 67 -6.45 7.17 8.50
CA THR A 67 -6.89 6.89 9.88
C THR A 67 -6.30 7.88 10.87
N ALA A 68 -5.00 8.14 10.81
CA ALA A 68 -4.31 9.07 11.70
C ALA A 68 -4.82 10.53 11.60
N PHE A 69 -5.33 10.93 10.43
CA PHE A 69 -5.90 12.27 10.19
C PHE A 69 -7.43 12.32 10.32
N GLY A 70 -8.08 11.22 10.75
CA GLY A 70 -9.54 11.14 10.84
C GLY A 70 -10.24 11.25 9.49
N LEU A 71 -9.53 10.97 8.41
CA LEU A 71 -10.05 10.91 7.06
C LEU A 71 -10.56 9.50 6.76
N GLY A 72 -11.48 9.44 5.82
CA GLY A 72 -12.06 8.21 5.33
C GLY A 72 -11.25 7.75 4.15
N PHE A 73 -11.47 6.51 3.79
CA PHE A 73 -10.54 5.80 2.95
C PHE A 73 -11.30 4.89 2.00
N ILE A 74 -11.08 5.07 0.69
CA ILE A 74 -11.65 4.24 -0.36
C ILE A 74 -10.52 3.37 -0.90
N PRO A 75 -10.45 2.05 -0.59
CA PRO A 75 -9.36 1.18 -1.03
C PRO A 75 -9.36 0.97 -2.56
N LEU A 76 -8.20 1.11 -3.19
CA LEU A 76 -7.99 0.99 -4.65
C LEU A 76 -6.97 -0.10 -4.96
N HIS A 77 -5.88 -0.15 -4.20
CA HIS A 77 -4.84 -1.17 -4.35
C HIS A 77 -4.25 -1.57 -3.00
N GLN A 78 -3.91 -2.86 -2.88
CA GLN A 78 -3.18 -3.41 -1.74
C GLN A 78 -1.76 -3.75 -2.15
N SER A 79 -0.79 -3.04 -1.58
CA SER A 79 0.62 -3.22 -1.83
C SER A 79 1.24 -4.07 -0.74
N ARG A 80 1.97 -5.12 -1.15
CA ARG A 80 2.74 -5.98 -0.25
C ARG A 80 4.18 -5.53 -0.21
N TYR A 81 4.71 -5.35 1.00
CA TYR A 81 6.12 -5.11 1.24
C TYR A 81 6.75 -6.38 1.78
N ASP A 82 8.03 -6.55 1.48
CA ASP A 82 8.81 -7.70 1.84
C ASP A 82 10.20 -7.23 2.27
N LEU A 83 10.64 -7.57 3.48
CA LEU A 83 12.05 -7.44 3.86
C LEU A 83 12.91 -8.40 3.00
N VAL A 84 14.13 -8.04 2.66
CA VAL A 84 14.99 -8.93 1.86
C VAL A 84 16.35 -8.96 2.52
N ILE A 85 16.72 -10.09 3.11
CA ILE A 85 18.00 -10.28 3.80
C ILE A 85 18.87 -11.23 2.96
N LEU A 86 20.19 -11.05 2.96
CA LEU A 86 21.09 -12.06 2.40
C LEU A 86 21.14 -13.25 3.38
N LYS A 87 21.05 -14.48 2.89
CA LYS A 87 21.11 -15.72 3.69
C LYS A 87 22.32 -15.78 4.61
N GLU A 88 23.48 -15.28 4.14
CA GLU A 88 24.70 -15.22 4.94
C GLU A 88 24.53 -14.35 6.20
N TYR A 89 23.60 -13.39 6.17
CA TYR A 89 23.26 -12.53 7.30
C TYR A 89 22.05 -13.00 8.10
N LEU A 90 21.37 -14.09 7.70
CA LEU A 90 20.14 -14.48 8.40
C LEU A 90 20.42 -14.82 9.87
N GLU A 91 21.52 -15.52 10.15
CA GLU A 91 21.89 -15.97 11.49
C GLU A 91 22.60 -14.88 12.32
N GLU A 92 22.87 -13.72 11.74
CA GLU A 92 23.54 -12.63 12.43
C GLU A 92 22.65 -12.06 13.54
N ALA A 93 23.23 -11.82 14.72
CA ALA A 93 22.48 -11.39 15.90
C ALA A 93 21.59 -10.15 15.66
N PRO A 94 22.04 -9.10 14.93
CA PRO A 94 21.18 -7.95 14.61
C PRO A 94 19.96 -8.32 13.75
N VAL A 95 20.10 -9.26 12.82
CA VAL A 95 19.00 -9.72 11.96
C VAL A 95 18.00 -10.54 12.77
N GLN A 96 18.47 -11.47 13.59
CA GLN A 96 17.62 -12.26 14.49
C GLN A 96 16.85 -11.36 15.46
N GLN A 97 17.50 -10.32 15.99
CA GLN A 97 16.84 -9.34 16.85
C GLN A 97 15.74 -8.55 16.12
N LEU A 98 15.98 -8.12 14.87
CA LEU A 98 14.96 -7.46 14.04
C LEU A 98 13.76 -8.39 13.78
N LEU A 99 14.01 -9.63 13.37
CA LEU A 99 12.95 -10.62 13.10
C LEU A 99 12.11 -10.91 14.35
N SER A 100 12.78 -11.10 15.50
CA SER A 100 12.13 -11.29 16.79
C SER A 100 11.28 -10.08 17.20
N THR A 101 11.80 -8.87 16.99
CA THR A 101 11.07 -7.62 17.27
C THR A 101 9.80 -7.52 16.45
N LEU A 102 9.85 -7.89 15.16
CA LEU A 102 8.70 -7.85 14.27
C LEU A 102 7.59 -8.83 14.66
N GLY A 103 7.93 -9.97 15.27
CA GLY A 103 6.96 -10.92 15.84
C GLY A 103 6.50 -10.60 17.26
N HIS A 104 7.02 -9.53 17.88
CA HIS A 104 6.69 -9.19 19.26
C HIS A 104 5.29 -8.55 19.37
N ARG A 105 4.48 -8.98 20.35
CA ARG A 105 3.10 -8.50 20.52
C ARG A 105 2.98 -6.97 20.64
N MET A 106 3.95 -6.33 21.29
CA MET A 106 3.95 -4.87 21.43
C MET A 106 4.03 -4.16 20.06
N VAL A 107 4.80 -4.70 19.11
CA VAL A 107 4.90 -4.17 17.74
C VAL A 107 3.61 -4.41 16.98
N HIS A 108 2.98 -5.59 17.14
CA HIS A 108 1.69 -5.89 16.52
C HIS A 108 0.61 -4.91 16.99
N SER A 109 0.51 -4.64 18.30
CA SER A 109 -0.44 -3.66 18.84
C SER A 109 -0.22 -2.25 18.29
N GLN A 110 1.02 -1.85 18.01
CA GLN A 110 1.30 -0.56 17.36
C GLN A 110 0.76 -0.52 15.93
N PHE A 111 0.93 -1.59 15.15
CA PHE A 111 0.36 -1.67 13.80
C PHE A 111 -1.17 -1.68 13.80
N GLU A 112 -1.80 -2.33 14.78
CA GLU A 112 -3.26 -2.31 14.96
C GLU A 112 -3.77 -0.88 15.24
N ILE A 113 -3.08 -0.13 16.10
CA ILE A 113 -3.43 1.28 16.40
C ILE A 113 -3.27 2.16 15.17
N LEU A 114 -2.17 2.00 14.41
CA LEU A 114 -1.95 2.76 13.18
C LEU A 114 -3.04 2.48 12.14
N GLY A 115 -3.57 1.25 12.12
CA GLY A 115 -4.59 0.81 11.19
C GLY A 115 -4.07 0.75 9.75
N GLY A 116 -4.84 0.10 8.87
CA GLY A 116 -4.49 0.03 7.44
C GLY A 116 -3.37 -0.94 7.08
N TYR A 117 -2.90 -1.75 8.04
CA TYR A 117 -1.93 -2.82 7.85
C TYR A 117 -2.58 -4.19 8.13
N ASP A 118 -2.35 -5.16 7.24
CA ASP A 118 -2.56 -6.58 7.55
C ASP A 118 -1.21 -7.17 7.98
N ILE A 119 -1.15 -7.54 9.26
CA ILE A 119 0.02 -8.07 9.97
C ILE A 119 -0.06 -9.59 10.19
N SER A 120 -1.01 -10.29 9.57
CA SER A 120 -1.19 -11.75 9.75
C SER A 120 0.06 -12.59 9.46
N LYS A 121 1.00 -12.06 8.66
CA LYS A 121 2.25 -12.72 8.24
C LYS A 121 3.50 -11.90 8.53
N ILE A 122 3.43 -10.94 9.45
CA ILE A 122 4.61 -10.15 9.82
C ILE A 122 5.64 -11.06 10.50
N GLY A 123 6.92 -10.90 10.16
CA GLY A 123 8.00 -11.76 10.66
C GLY A 123 8.08 -13.16 10.02
N GLU A 124 7.17 -13.54 9.13
CA GLU A 124 7.15 -14.88 8.52
C GLU A 124 8.19 -15.04 7.40
N VAL A 125 8.88 -16.18 7.40
CA VAL A 125 9.79 -16.58 6.34
C VAL A 125 9.00 -17.23 5.19
N VAL A 126 8.54 -16.43 4.22
CA VAL A 126 7.65 -16.87 3.11
C VAL A 126 8.34 -17.33 1.80
N ALA A 127 9.65 -17.11 1.62
CA ALA A 127 10.40 -17.54 0.43
C ALA A 127 11.92 -17.52 0.63
N VAL A 128 12.63 -18.51 0.08
CA VAL A 128 14.09 -18.52 -0.06
C VAL A 128 14.40 -18.61 -1.55
N THR A 129 15.18 -17.67 -2.07
CA THR A 129 15.53 -17.65 -3.49
C THR A 129 17.04 -17.75 -3.65
N THR A 130 17.47 -18.70 -4.47
CA THR A 130 18.84 -18.77 -4.95
C THR A 130 18.94 -17.95 -6.23
N CYS A 131 19.83 -16.97 -6.27
CA CYS A 131 20.16 -16.32 -7.53
C CYS A 131 21.11 -17.26 -8.28
N ASN A 132 20.66 -17.83 -9.40
CA ASN A 132 21.53 -18.61 -10.28
C ASN A 132 22.23 -17.64 -11.24
N THR A 133 23.38 -17.10 -10.84
CA THR A 133 24.19 -16.21 -11.65
C THR A 133 24.97 -17.00 -12.69
N ASN A 134 24.38 -17.18 -13.88
CA ASN A 134 25.12 -17.70 -15.04
C ASN A 134 25.94 -16.59 -15.74
N ARG A 135 26.80 -15.91 -14.97
CA ARG A 135 27.89 -15.07 -15.47
C ARG A 135 29.10 -15.30 -14.57
N SER A 136 30.12 -15.89 -15.17
CA SER A 136 31.45 -16.18 -14.61
C SER A 136 31.92 -15.14 -13.58
N ASN A 137 32.23 -15.61 -12.38
CA ASN A 137 32.91 -14.92 -11.28
C ASN A 137 32.13 -13.89 -10.43
N LEU A 138 31.07 -14.32 -9.75
CA LEU A 138 30.73 -13.75 -8.42
C LEU A 138 30.05 -14.81 -7.56
N GLN A 139 30.57 -15.05 -6.36
CA GLN A 139 30.11 -16.07 -5.41
C GLN A 139 28.61 -15.94 -5.08
N SER A 140 27.97 -17.09 -4.97
CA SER A 140 26.53 -17.33 -4.80
C SER A 140 25.95 -16.65 -3.54
N ARG A 141 25.45 -15.41 -3.69
CA ARG A 141 24.70 -14.73 -2.63
C ARG A 141 23.26 -15.23 -2.64
N HIS A 142 22.95 -16.06 -1.66
CA HIS A 142 21.60 -16.55 -1.40
C HIS A 142 20.83 -15.44 -0.65
N LEU A 143 19.57 -15.15 -0.99
CA LEU A 143 18.74 -14.18 -0.26
C LEU A 143 17.61 -14.90 0.49
N GLN A 144 17.46 -14.56 1.77
CA GLN A 144 16.38 -14.96 2.66
C GLN A 144 15.49 -13.77 3.06
N THR A 145 14.33 -13.75 2.43
CA THR A 145 13.01 -13.66 3.05
C THR A 145 12.40 -12.36 3.61
N ARG A 146 11.08 -12.35 3.38
CA ARG A 146 10.09 -11.35 3.00
C ARG A 146 9.08 -11.14 4.13
N ILE A 147 9.27 -10.08 4.92
CA ILE A 147 8.28 -9.65 5.94
C ILE A 147 7.13 -8.89 5.30
N LYS A 148 5.92 -9.44 5.42
CA LYS A 148 4.69 -8.87 4.86
C LYS A 148 4.27 -7.63 5.65
N CYS A 149 4.22 -6.49 4.98
CA CYS A 149 3.51 -5.31 5.49
C CYS A 149 2.60 -4.82 4.38
N ASN A 150 1.28 -4.84 4.61
CA ASN A 150 0.30 -4.46 3.59
C ASN A 150 -0.02 -2.97 3.70
N TYR A 151 0.10 -2.22 2.62
CA TYR A 151 -0.34 -0.83 2.54
C TYR A 151 -1.49 -0.76 1.55
N ASN A 152 -2.58 -0.13 1.94
CA ASN A 152 -3.58 0.25 0.96
C ASN A 152 -3.18 1.60 0.36
N CYS A 153 -2.84 1.65 -0.93
CA CYS A 153 -2.67 2.90 -1.67
C CYS A 153 -4.02 3.27 -2.26
N ALA A 154 -4.69 4.27 -1.69
CA ALA A 154 -6.04 4.60 -2.12
C ALA A 154 -6.58 5.94 -1.59
N SER A 155 -7.67 6.44 -2.17
CA SER A 155 -8.09 7.83 -1.97
C SER A 155 -8.55 8.08 -0.54
N ALA A 156 -7.99 9.10 0.10
CA ALA A 156 -8.52 9.62 1.35
C ALA A 156 -9.72 10.54 1.04
N ARG A 157 -10.94 10.14 1.40
CA ARG A 157 -12.21 10.90 1.25
C ARG A 157 -13.10 10.70 2.48
N ILE A 158 -13.78 11.73 2.98
CA ILE A 158 -15.09 11.57 3.67
C ILE A 158 -16.13 12.51 3.09
N LYS A 159 -17.27 11.88 2.73
CA LYS A 159 -18.56 12.42 2.28
C LYS A 159 -18.51 13.35 1.07
N CYS A 160 -18.36 12.75 -0.11
CA CYS A 160 -18.83 13.35 -1.36
C CYS A 160 -20.11 12.67 -1.83
N ASN A 161 -21.14 13.47 -2.08
CA ASN A 161 -22.39 13.08 -2.75
C ASN A 161 -22.22 13.06 -4.28
N VAL A 162 -21.09 12.52 -4.76
CA VAL A 162 -20.74 12.42 -6.19
C VAL A 162 -20.92 10.96 -6.61
N PRO A 163 -21.56 10.65 -7.76
CA PRO A 163 -21.96 9.29 -8.11
C PRO A 163 -20.75 8.34 -8.11
N LEU A 164 -20.81 7.31 -7.26
CA LEU A 164 -19.75 6.32 -7.05
C LEU A 164 -19.64 5.29 -8.19
N ASP A 165 -20.40 5.47 -9.27
CA ASP A 165 -20.63 4.43 -10.27
C ASP A 165 -19.43 4.18 -11.20
N TYR A 166 -18.41 5.05 -11.18
CA TYR A 166 -17.19 4.91 -12.00
C TYR A 166 -15.99 4.29 -11.30
N LEU A 167 -16.07 3.97 -10.00
CA LEU A 167 -14.96 3.40 -9.22
C LEU A 167 -15.25 2.03 -8.61
N GLN A 168 -16.31 1.34 -9.07
CA GLN A 168 -16.55 -0.02 -8.62
C GLN A 168 -15.57 -1.00 -9.29
N PRO A 169 -14.80 -1.79 -8.52
CA PRO A 169 -14.12 -2.94 -9.09
C PRO A 169 -15.20 -3.98 -9.44
N THR A 170 -15.43 -4.20 -10.74
CA THR A 170 -16.13 -5.38 -11.24
C THR A 170 -15.25 -6.62 -11.03
N CYS A 171 -15.06 -7.03 -9.77
CA CYS A 171 -14.39 -8.27 -9.43
C CYS A 171 -15.44 -9.34 -9.14
N ASN A 172 -15.92 -9.97 -10.20
CA ASN A 172 -16.76 -11.16 -10.13
C ASN A 172 -15.86 -12.38 -9.83
N HIS A 173 -15.42 -12.53 -8.59
CA HIS A 173 -14.82 -13.78 -8.11
C HIS A 173 -15.67 -14.34 -6.97
N ARG A 174 -16.46 -15.36 -7.35
CA ARG A 174 -17.21 -16.24 -6.46
C ARG A 174 -16.20 -16.97 -5.56
N PHE A 175 -16.16 -16.62 -4.28
CA PHE A 175 -15.51 -17.42 -3.24
C PHE A 175 -16.50 -18.55 -2.88
N GLU A 176 -16.22 -19.77 -3.31
CA GLU A 176 -16.88 -20.97 -2.79
C GLU A 176 -16.22 -21.35 -1.45
N PRO A 177 -16.95 -21.36 -0.31
CA PRO A 177 -16.40 -21.81 0.95
C PRO A 177 -16.37 -23.35 0.96
N GLY A 178 -15.19 -23.91 0.68
CA GLY A 178 -14.92 -25.32 0.93
C GLY A 178 -14.85 -25.60 2.43
N LEU A 179 -15.94 -26.13 2.98
CA LEU A 179 -15.95 -26.88 4.25
C LEU A 179 -14.77 -27.86 4.30
N ASN A 180 -14.13 -27.95 5.46
CA ASN A 180 -13.97 -29.21 6.17
C ASN A 180 -13.69 -28.93 7.64
N ALA A 181 -14.75 -29.02 8.44
CA ALA A 181 -14.68 -29.36 9.84
C ALA A 181 -14.54 -30.88 9.94
N ILE A 182 -13.49 -31.39 10.59
CA ILE A 182 -13.51 -32.71 11.22
C ILE A 182 -12.59 -32.70 12.44
N SER A 183 -13.22 -32.92 13.61
CA SER A 183 -12.71 -33.31 14.95
C SER A 183 -11.50 -32.60 15.53
#